data_AF-A0A372DL29-F1
#
_entry.id   AF-A0A372DL29-F1
#
_cell.length_a   1.000
_cell.length_b   1.000
_cell.length_c   1.000
_cell.angle_alpha   90.00
_cell.angle_beta   90.00
_cell.angle_gamma   90.00
#
_symmetry.space_group_name_H-M   'P 1'
#
loop_
_entity.id
_entity.type
_entity.pdbx_description
1 polymer ?
#
loop_
_entity_poly.entity_id
_entity_poly.type
_entity_poly.pdbx_seq_one_letter_code
_entity_poly.pdbx_strand_id
1 'polypeptide(L)'
;MGKSIVQLVDELPTSGMTITVLNALDFVVPGEWDNLIGFDRTIKTVTGEDDPGLISQIKDRAIELYNDEGEGYQRAVWLYQTVDTAASALGTAAMANKVGQDISFLGFLQNLTPKPEKAQAIDLGMKIVVELLAYCQINGIPGDSIGDFLGSLADYGGESKMRMAAIVCLDGLVPLGPNFIKAAGDWIGSATQSSLEENEAFRNIQKMIPGSDKAAFVGQAFNSVSSWMGDFVSDRGLSPQVVLQHLQGFVDIADDKLDYVGAFLDMSTNYYYHTGVQTVAKRLIDRAYAEI
;
A
#
# COMPACT_ATOMS: atom_id res chain seq x y z
N MET A 1 -4.59 -10.18 21.97
CA MET A 1 -4.86 -8.74 21.79
C MET A 1 -3.93 -8.26 20.70
N GLY A 2 -4.48 -7.64 19.65
CA GLY A 2 -3.66 -7.01 18.60
C GLY A 2 -2.96 -5.76 19.13
N LYS A 3 -2.02 -5.20 18.35
CA LYS A 3 -1.39 -3.91 18.68
C LYS A 3 -2.43 -2.78 18.65
N SER A 4 -2.29 -1.80 19.53
CA SER A 4 -3.10 -0.58 19.45
C SER A 4 -2.67 0.28 18.27
N ILE A 5 -3.54 1.19 17.79
CA ILE A 5 -3.17 2.14 16.74
C ILE A 5 -1.96 3.01 17.13
N VAL A 6 -1.85 3.38 18.41
CA VAL A 6 -0.70 4.12 18.94
C VAL A 6 0.58 3.32 18.74
N GLN A 7 0.60 2.05 19.16
CA GLN A 7 1.76 1.17 18.96
C GLN A 7 2.09 0.98 17.48
N LEU A 8 1.08 0.79 16.64
CA LEU A 8 1.29 0.61 15.20
C LEU A 8 1.98 1.83 14.57
N VAL A 9 1.56 3.04 14.92
CA VAL A 9 2.13 4.30 14.40
C VAL A 9 3.50 4.58 15.00
N ASP A 10 3.68 4.37 16.30
CA ASP A 10 4.95 4.63 17.00
C ASP A 10 6.06 3.67 16.57
N GLU A 11 5.71 2.46 16.16
CA GLU A 11 6.65 1.43 15.71
C GLU A 11 6.91 1.46 14.19
N LEU A 12 6.29 2.37 13.43
CA LEU A 12 6.60 2.52 12.01
C LEU A 12 8.08 2.87 11.79
N PRO A 13 8.73 2.33 10.75
CA PRO A 13 10.14 2.57 10.48
C PRO A 13 10.42 4.03 10.11
N THR A 14 11.41 4.65 10.75
CA THR A 14 11.88 6.01 10.41
C THR A 14 12.90 6.03 9.27
N SER A 15 13.49 4.86 8.95
CA SER A 15 14.52 4.68 7.93
C SER A 15 14.46 3.25 7.36
N GLY A 16 15.29 2.95 6.35
CA GLY A 16 15.32 1.64 5.68
C GLY A 16 14.73 1.69 4.27
N MET A 17 14.62 0.52 3.63
CA MET A 17 14.26 0.43 2.20
C MET A 17 12.87 0.98 1.89
N THR A 18 11.86 0.70 2.71
CA THR A 18 10.52 1.29 2.55
C THR A 18 10.59 2.82 2.48
N ILE A 19 11.25 3.46 3.45
CA ILE A 19 11.35 4.92 3.52
C ILE A 19 12.19 5.47 2.37
N THR A 20 13.26 4.77 2.02
CA THR A 20 14.15 5.13 0.92
C THR A 20 13.40 5.12 -0.42
N VAL A 21 12.64 4.07 -0.69
CA VAL A 21 11.84 3.93 -1.93
C VAL A 21 10.71 4.95 -1.96
N LEU A 22 10.00 5.18 -0.86
CA LEU A 22 8.94 6.20 -0.81
C LEU A 22 9.50 7.62 -1.04
N ASN A 23 10.64 7.96 -0.45
CA ASN A 23 11.34 9.22 -0.74
C ASN A 23 11.80 9.29 -2.20
N ALA A 24 12.27 8.17 -2.78
CA ALA A 24 12.66 8.12 -4.18
C ALA A 24 11.47 8.31 -5.15
N LEU A 25 10.25 8.02 -4.71
CA LEU A 25 9.02 8.27 -5.46
C LEU A 25 8.44 9.68 -5.25
N ASP A 26 9.08 10.55 -4.46
CA ASP A 26 8.61 11.93 -4.26
C ASP A 26 8.48 12.68 -5.59
N PHE A 27 9.34 12.43 -6.59
CA PHE A 27 9.20 13.06 -7.91
C PHE A 27 7.85 12.74 -8.61
N VAL A 28 7.20 11.64 -8.25
CA VAL A 28 5.88 11.24 -8.77
C VAL A 28 4.77 12.07 -8.13
N VAL A 29 4.89 12.36 -6.83
CA VAL A 29 3.91 13.11 -6.04
C VAL A 29 4.61 14.12 -5.13
N PRO A 30 5.18 15.21 -5.71
CA PRO A 30 6.15 16.05 -5.00
C PRO A 30 5.59 16.71 -3.74
N GLY A 31 6.23 16.46 -2.60
CA GLY A 31 5.88 17.05 -1.31
C GLY A 31 4.55 16.54 -0.74
N GLU A 32 3.96 15.50 -1.33
CA GLU A 32 2.69 14.95 -0.86
C GLU A 32 2.87 14.07 0.37
N TRP A 33 4.01 13.40 0.53
CA TRP A 33 4.20 12.44 1.61
C TRP A 33 5.35 12.83 2.53
N ASP A 34 5.05 12.80 3.83
CA ASP A 34 6.03 12.85 4.90
C ASP A 34 5.96 11.55 5.71
N ASN A 35 7.11 11.10 6.21
CA ASN A 35 7.18 9.97 7.12
C ASN A 35 6.75 10.37 8.55
N LEU A 36 5.45 10.68 8.71
CA LEU A 36 4.84 11.07 9.96
C LEU A 36 4.69 9.86 10.88
N ILE A 37 5.50 9.84 11.94
CA ILE A 37 5.63 8.76 12.93
C ILE A 37 5.53 9.37 14.33
N GLY A 38 4.93 8.61 15.24
CA GLY A 38 4.63 9.04 16.60
C GLY A 38 3.21 9.58 16.70
N PHE A 39 2.33 8.89 17.41
CA PHE A 39 0.89 9.19 17.41
C PHE A 39 0.58 10.62 17.87
N ASP A 40 1.25 11.10 18.92
CA ASP A 40 1.08 12.48 19.41
C ASP A 40 1.58 13.51 18.39
N ARG A 41 2.68 13.21 17.69
CA ARG A 41 3.18 14.06 16.59
C ARG A 41 2.18 14.08 15.43
N THR A 42 1.57 12.94 15.13
CA THR A 42 0.52 12.84 14.12
C THR A 42 -0.68 13.69 14.50
N ILE A 43 -1.14 13.63 15.76
CA ILE A 43 -2.23 14.50 16.26
C ILE A 43 -1.89 15.97 16.00
N LYS A 44 -0.74 16.44 16.48
CA LYS A 44 -0.30 17.83 16.29
C LYS A 44 -0.29 18.25 14.82
N THR A 45 0.21 17.37 13.95
CA THR A 45 0.36 17.67 12.52
C THR A 45 -0.99 17.74 11.82
N VAL A 46 -1.91 16.85 12.19
CA VAL A 46 -3.23 16.72 11.57
C VAL A 46 -4.19 17.79 12.05
N THR A 47 -4.21 18.07 13.35
CA THR A 47 -5.17 19.02 13.95
C THR A 47 -4.62 20.44 14.10
N GLY A 48 -3.30 20.61 14.11
CA GLY A 48 -2.65 21.89 14.43
C GLY A 48 -2.63 22.22 15.93
N GLU A 49 -3.07 21.30 16.79
CA GLU A 49 -3.19 21.53 18.23
C GLU A 49 -1.88 21.24 18.98
N ASP A 50 -1.57 22.08 19.97
CA ASP A 50 -0.38 21.91 20.83
C ASP A 50 -0.72 21.74 22.33
N ASP A 51 -1.99 21.91 22.72
CA ASP A 51 -2.42 21.74 24.11
C ASP A 51 -2.32 20.27 24.55
N PRO A 52 -1.52 19.93 25.58
CA PRO A 52 -1.36 18.55 26.01
C PRO A 52 -2.66 17.88 26.48
N GLY A 53 -3.60 18.64 27.04
CA GLY A 53 -4.88 18.12 27.50
C GLY A 53 -5.80 17.75 26.35
N LEU A 54 -5.85 18.57 25.30
CA LEU A 54 -6.60 18.31 24.08
C LEU A 54 -5.99 17.15 23.30
N ILE A 55 -4.66 17.10 23.17
CA ILE A 55 -3.96 15.97 22.53
C ILE A 55 -4.29 14.65 23.24
N SER A 56 -4.31 14.64 24.57
CA SER A 56 -4.70 13.44 25.34
C SER A 56 -6.14 13.02 25.03
N GLN A 57 -7.08 13.96 24.97
CA GLN A 57 -8.50 13.66 24.66
C GLN A 57 -8.68 13.10 23.24
N ILE A 58 -8.02 13.69 22.24
CA ILE A 58 -8.02 13.17 20.86
C ILE A 58 -7.45 11.76 20.85
N LYS A 59 -6.34 11.53 21.55
CA LYS A 59 -5.68 10.22 21.63
C LYS A 59 -6.60 9.16 22.24
N ASP A 60 -7.21 9.46 23.38
CA ASP A 60 -8.11 8.52 24.06
C ASP A 60 -9.32 8.20 23.17
N ARG A 61 -9.92 9.22 22.53
CA ARG A 61 -11.05 9.00 21.61
C ARG A 61 -10.67 8.20 20.37
N ALA A 62 -9.50 8.44 19.79
CA ALA A 62 -9.00 7.67 18.66
C ALA A 62 -8.73 6.19 19.03
N ILE A 63 -8.26 5.92 20.26
CA ILE A 63 -8.10 4.56 20.77
C ILE A 63 -9.45 3.86 20.92
N GLU A 64 -10.47 4.56 21.45
CA GLU A 64 -11.83 4.02 21.55
C GLU A 64 -12.39 3.66 20.17
N LEU A 65 -12.35 4.59 19.22
CA LEU A 65 -12.81 4.37 17.84
C LEU A 65 -12.06 3.20 17.17
N TYR A 66 -10.75 3.09 17.38
CA TYR A 66 -9.97 1.97 16.84
C TYR A 66 -10.32 0.63 17.49
N ASN A 67 -10.72 0.61 18.76
CA ASN A 67 -11.05 -0.63 19.46
C ASN A 67 -12.49 -1.08 19.24
N ASP A 68 -13.36 -0.23 18.71
CA ASP A 68 -14.71 -0.59 18.34
C ASP A 68 -14.71 -1.41 17.03
N GLU A 69 -15.08 -2.69 17.13
CA GLU A 69 -15.18 -3.59 15.99
C GLU A 69 -16.24 -3.14 14.97
N GLY A 70 -17.20 -2.29 15.37
CA GLY A 70 -18.17 -1.67 14.48
C GLY A 70 -17.55 -0.69 13.49
N GLU A 71 -16.44 -0.05 13.84
CA GLU A 71 -15.87 1.10 13.11
C GLU A 71 -14.92 0.73 11.96
N GLY A 72 -14.57 -0.54 11.81
CA GLY A 72 -13.82 -1.03 10.63
C GLY A 72 -12.32 -0.70 10.58
N TYR A 73 -11.81 0.21 11.42
CA TYR A 73 -10.39 0.61 11.39
C TYR A 73 -9.40 -0.55 11.59
N GLN A 74 -9.67 -1.48 12.51
CA GLN A 74 -8.82 -2.66 12.69
C GLN A 74 -8.83 -3.57 11.44
N ARG A 75 -9.99 -3.69 10.78
CA ARG A 75 -10.12 -4.45 9.55
C ARG A 75 -9.34 -3.79 8.41
N ALA A 76 -9.34 -2.46 8.34
CA ALA A 76 -8.52 -1.72 7.38
C ALA A 76 -7.03 -1.96 7.60
N VAL A 77 -6.53 -1.84 8.84
CA VAL A 77 -5.12 -2.17 9.15
C VAL A 77 -4.80 -3.62 8.79
N TRP A 78 -5.68 -4.56 9.13
CA TRP A 78 -5.49 -5.97 8.81
C TRP A 78 -5.43 -6.21 7.30
N LEU A 79 -6.28 -5.54 6.51
CA LEU A 79 -6.26 -5.58 5.05
C LEU A 79 -4.92 -5.11 4.49
N TYR A 80 -4.45 -3.94 4.93
CA TYR A 80 -3.14 -3.39 4.57
C TYR A 80 -1.98 -4.33 4.93
N GLN A 81 -2.02 -4.93 6.13
CA GLN A 81 -0.99 -5.85 6.58
C GLN A 81 -0.99 -7.16 5.79
N THR A 82 -2.18 -7.68 5.44
CA THR A 82 -2.35 -9.02 4.86
C THR A 82 -1.85 -9.09 3.41
N VAL A 83 -2.07 -8.05 2.62
CA VAL A 83 -1.62 -8.05 1.21
C VAL A 83 -0.10 -7.94 1.09
N ASP A 84 0.56 -7.32 2.06
CA ASP A 84 2.01 -7.11 2.08
C ASP A 84 2.76 -8.33 2.69
N THR A 85 2.18 -8.96 3.73
CA THR A 85 2.77 -10.15 4.38
C THR A 85 2.73 -11.43 3.53
N ALA A 86 1.84 -11.51 2.55
CA ALA A 86 1.79 -12.57 1.54
C ALA A 86 3.07 -12.67 0.69
N ALA A 87 3.85 -11.59 0.59
CA ALA A 87 5.14 -11.58 -0.10
C ALA A 87 6.36 -11.64 0.85
N SER A 88 6.21 -11.16 2.10
CA SER A 88 7.35 -10.84 2.97
C SER A 88 7.83 -11.97 3.89
N ALA A 89 7.03 -13.03 4.12
CA ALA A 89 7.27 -14.03 5.18
C ALA A 89 8.64 -14.75 5.11
N LEU A 90 9.29 -14.79 3.94
CA LEU A 90 10.64 -15.35 3.75
C LEU A 90 11.76 -14.29 3.80
N GLY A 91 11.45 -13.01 3.53
CA GLY A 91 12.43 -11.92 3.43
C GLY A 91 12.68 -11.17 4.74
N THR A 92 11.66 -10.98 5.58
CA THR A 92 11.77 -10.16 6.80
C THR A 92 12.64 -10.80 7.87
N ALA A 93 12.64 -12.13 7.98
CA ALA A 93 13.50 -12.86 8.92
C ALA A 93 15.01 -12.74 8.58
N ALA A 94 15.34 -12.66 7.29
CA ALA A 94 16.72 -12.47 6.83
C ALA A 94 17.20 -11.01 7.01
N MET A 95 16.29 -10.04 6.91
CA MET A 95 16.60 -8.62 7.08
C MET A 95 16.56 -8.13 8.54
N ALA A 96 15.77 -8.75 9.42
CA ALA A 96 15.75 -8.45 10.85
C ALA A 96 17.11 -8.65 11.53
N ASN A 97 17.91 -9.61 11.03
CA ASN A 97 19.30 -9.84 11.49
C ASN A 97 20.32 -8.88 10.86
N LYS A 98 19.90 -7.99 9.96
CA LYS A 98 20.75 -7.10 9.15
C LYS A 98 20.55 -5.61 9.46
N VAL A 99 19.82 -5.27 10.52
CA VAL A 99 19.67 -3.88 11.00
C VAL A 99 21.06 -3.29 11.27
N GLY A 100 21.53 -2.40 10.38
CA GLY A 100 22.86 -1.78 10.42
C GLY A 100 23.89 -2.28 9.40
N GLN A 101 23.52 -3.15 8.44
CA GLN A 101 24.38 -3.52 7.30
C GLN A 101 23.72 -3.19 5.97
N ASP A 102 24.50 -2.64 5.03
CA ASP A 102 24.07 -2.45 3.64
C ASP A 102 23.65 -3.79 3.03
N ILE A 103 22.38 -3.91 2.67
CA ILE A 103 21.89 -5.07 1.92
C ILE A 103 22.29 -4.84 0.46
N SER A 104 23.41 -5.44 0.06
CA SER A 104 23.81 -5.43 -1.34
C SER A 104 22.76 -6.14 -2.19
N PHE A 105 22.10 -5.39 -3.08
CA PHE A 105 21.18 -5.89 -4.11
C PHE A 105 21.71 -7.15 -4.80
N LEU A 106 22.99 -7.14 -5.20
CA LEU A 106 23.66 -8.27 -5.85
C LEU A 106 23.70 -9.55 -5.01
N GLY A 107 23.75 -9.44 -3.68
CA GLY A 107 23.72 -10.60 -2.78
C GLY A 107 22.32 -11.19 -2.62
N PHE A 108 21.29 -10.35 -2.81
CA PHE A 108 19.89 -10.75 -2.79
C PHE A 108 19.48 -11.48 -4.07
N LEU A 109 20.00 -11.04 -5.23
CA LEU A 109 19.70 -11.63 -6.54
C LEU A 109 20.00 -13.13 -6.64
N GLN A 110 20.98 -13.65 -5.89
CA GLN A 110 21.43 -15.04 -5.99
C GLN A 110 20.35 -16.07 -5.60
N ASN A 111 19.33 -15.67 -4.86
CA ASN A 111 18.27 -16.56 -4.37
C ASN A 111 16.86 -16.12 -4.82
N LEU A 112 16.78 -15.21 -5.80
CA LEU A 112 15.53 -14.60 -6.22
C LEU A 112 15.08 -15.13 -7.57
N THR A 113 13.84 -15.58 -7.65
CA THR A 113 13.18 -15.91 -8.93
C THR A 113 12.12 -14.85 -9.19
N PRO A 114 12.20 -14.08 -10.28
CA PRO A 114 11.13 -13.16 -10.67
C PRO A 114 9.78 -13.88 -10.75
N LYS A 115 8.73 -13.26 -10.22
CA LYS A 115 7.37 -13.80 -10.32
C LYS A 115 6.94 -13.83 -11.79
N PRO A 116 6.17 -14.84 -12.23
CA PRO A 116 5.53 -14.81 -13.54
C PRO A 116 4.62 -13.60 -13.68
N GLU A 117 4.51 -13.05 -14.89
CA GLU A 117 3.68 -11.87 -15.21
C GLU A 117 2.24 -12.01 -14.72
N LYS A 118 1.61 -13.19 -14.89
CA LYS A 118 0.28 -13.49 -14.37
C LYS A 118 0.17 -13.27 -12.86
N ALA A 119 1.19 -13.69 -12.09
CA ALA A 119 1.17 -13.54 -10.64
C ALA A 119 1.31 -12.08 -10.22
N GLN A 120 2.18 -11.32 -10.89
CA GLN A 120 2.32 -9.87 -10.68
C GLN A 120 1.04 -9.10 -11.01
N ALA A 121 0.38 -9.45 -12.13
CA ALA A 121 -0.92 -8.89 -12.50
C ALA A 121 -2.00 -9.15 -11.43
N ILE A 122 -2.06 -10.37 -10.89
CA ILE A 122 -2.98 -10.71 -9.81
C ILE A 122 -2.61 -9.93 -8.53
N ASP A 123 -1.34 -9.86 -8.16
CA ASP A 123 -0.87 -9.08 -6.99
C ASP A 123 -1.30 -7.61 -7.09
N LEU A 124 -1.09 -6.98 -8.25
CA LEU A 124 -1.55 -5.61 -8.53
C LEU A 124 -3.06 -5.48 -8.37
N GLY A 125 -3.83 -6.39 -8.98
CA GLY A 125 -5.29 -6.43 -8.85
C GLY A 125 -5.74 -6.56 -7.39
N MET A 126 -5.06 -7.39 -6.60
CA MET A 126 -5.34 -7.58 -5.20
C MET A 126 -5.03 -6.34 -4.36
N LYS A 127 -3.93 -5.62 -4.64
CA LYS A 127 -3.66 -4.33 -3.98
C LYS A 127 -4.77 -3.31 -4.25
N ILE A 128 -5.28 -3.22 -5.49
CA ILE A 128 -6.43 -2.34 -5.79
C ILE A 128 -7.69 -2.76 -5.02
N VAL A 129 -8.01 -4.05 -4.98
CA VAL A 129 -9.17 -4.56 -4.22
C VAL A 129 -9.01 -4.27 -2.73
N VAL A 130 -7.81 -4.43 -2.17
CA VAL A 130 -7.53 -4.13 -0.78
C VAL A 130 -7.67 -2.65 -0.48
N GLU A 131 -7.21 -1.77 -1.38
CA GLU A 131 -7.38 -0.32 -1.21
C GLU A 131 -8.87 0.05 -1.18
N LEU A 132 -9.66 -0.51 -2.10
CA LEU A 132 -11.11 -0.32 -2.12
C LEU A 132 -11.76 -0.81 -0.82
N LEU A 133 -11.45 -2.03 -0.39
CA LEU A 133 -12.04 -2.61 0.82
C LEU A 133 -11.64 -1.80 2.05
N ALA A 134 -10.38 -1.39 2.16
CA ALA A 134 -9.89 -0.58 3.27
C ALA A 134 -10.55 0.80 3.28
N TYR A 135 -10.70 1.43 2.12
CA TYR A 135 -11.48 2.66 1.96
C TYR A 135 -12.91 2.49 2.49
N CYS A 136 -13.57 1.40 2.12
CA CYS A 136 -14.94 1.14 2.59
C CYS A 136 -14.99 0.95 4.11
N GLN A 137 -14.04 0.20 4.68
CA GLN A 137 -13.95 -0.01 6.13
C GLN A 137 -13.72 1.30 6.89
N ILE A 138 -12.79 2.14 6.43
CA ILE A 138 -12.42 3.41 7.09
C ILE A 138 -13.59 4.41 7.08
N ASN A 139 -14.42 4.38 6.04
CA ASN A 139 -15.54 5.30 5.88
C ASN A 139 -16.89 4.71 6.33
N GLY A 140 -16.90 3.48 6.86
CA GLY A 140 -18.13 2.82 7.33
C GLY A 140 -19.15 2.56 6.22
N ILE A 141 -18.71 2.40 4.97
CA ILE A 141 -19.60 2.15 3.81
C ILE A 141 -19.52 0.67 3.36
N PRO A 142 -20.52 0.17 2.60
CA PRO A 142 -20.51 -1.18 2.07
C PRO A 142 -19.27 -1.48 1.22
N GLY A 143 -18.72 -2.69 1.34
CA GLY A 143 -17.48 -3.11 0.68
C GLY A 143 -17.53 -3.20 -0.84
N ASP A 144 -18.71 -3.05 -1.45
CA ASP A 144 -18.94 -3.04 -2.90
C ASP A 144 -19.08 -1.62 -3.50
N SER A 145 -18.77 -0.58 -2.71
CA SER A 145 -18.87 0.83 -3.09
C SER A 145 -17.74 1.29 -4.04
N ILE A 146 -17.60 0.63 -5.18
CA ILE A 146 -16.58 0.92 -6.22
C ILE A 146 -16.64 2.39 -6.67
N GLY A 147 -17.85 2.93 -6.86
CA GLY A 147 -18.04 4.31 -7.32
C GLY A 147 -17.54 5.35 -6.32
N ASP A 148 -17.82 5.15 -5.03
CA ASP A 148 -17.36 6.04 -3.96
C ASP A 148 -15.84 5.98 -3.82
N PHE A 149 -15.26 4.78 -3.94
CA PHE A 149 -13.82 4.61 -3.96
C PHE A 149 -13.17 5.34 -5.15
N LEU A 150 -13.69 5.14 -6.37
CA LEU A 150 -13.18 5.82 -7.55
C LEU A 150 -13.26 7.35 -7.42
N GLY A 151 -14.38 7.87 -6.88
CA GLY A 151 -14.54 9.29 -6.60
C GLY A 151 -13.50 9.82 -5.61
N SER A 152 -13.20 9.03 -4.57
CA SER A 152 -12.24 9.41 -3.53
C SER A 152 -10.80 9.57 -4.02
N LEU A 153 -10.42 8.91 -5.13
CA LEU A 153 -9.06 8.99 -5.67
C LEU A 153 -8.67 10.41 -6.09
N ALA A 154 -9.64 11.27 -6.40
CA ALA A 154 -9.40 12.69 -6.68
C ALA A 154 -8.99 13.48 -5.43
N ASP A 155 -9.45 13.04 -4.26
CA ASP A 155 -9.20 13.66 -2.95
C ASP A 155 -8.04 13.00 -2.19
N TYR A 156 -7.40 11.98 -2.78
CA TYR A 156 -6.22 11.37 -2.19
C TYR A 156 -5.07 12.38 -2.17
N GLY A 157 -4.60 12.68 -0.96
CA GLY A 157 -3.34 13.38 -0.68
C GLY A 157 -2.51 12.55 0.29
N GLY A 158 -1.34 13.05 0.67
CA GLY A 158 -0.60 12.45 1.77
C GLY A 158 -0.08 11.04 1.47
N GLU A 159 -0.11 10.24 2.51
CA GLU A 159 0.17 8.81 2.52
C GLU A 159 -0.70 7.99 1.57
N SER A 160 -1.97 8.34 1.34
CA SER A 160 -2.85 7.59 0.43
C SER A 160 -2.47 7.83 -1.04
N LYS A 161 -2.13 9.06 -1.40
CA LYS A 161 -1.67 9.39 -2.75
C LYS A 161 -0.32 8.76 -3.06
N MET A 162 0.60 8.80 -2.10
CA MET A 162 1.89 8.12 -2.21
C MET A 162 1.74 6.59 -2.29
N ARG A 163 0.83 5.98 -1.53
CA ARG A 163 0.52 4.55 -1.65
C ARG A 163 0.08 4.19 -3.06
N MET A 164 -0.86 4.95 -3.64
CA MET A 164 -1.32 4.72 -5.00
C MET A 164 -0.22 4.96 -6.05
N ALA A 165 0.63 5.98 -5.86
CA ALA A 165 1.80 6.20 -6.69
C ALA A 165 2.76 5.01 -6.66
N ALA A 166 3.02 4.46 -5.47
CA ALA A 166 3.87 3.30 -5.28
C ALA A 166 3.25 2.02 -5.88
N ILE A 167 1.92 1.79 -5.79
CA ILE A 167 1.26 0.69 -6.51
C ILE A 167 1.51 0.81 -8.03
N VAL A 168 1.25 1.99 -8.61
CA VAL A 168 1.43 2.21 -10.06
C VAL A 168 2.89 2.01 -10.48
N CYS A 169 3.84 2.51 -9.69
CA CYS A 169 5.26 2.46 -10.04
C CYS A 169 5.87 1.08 -9.79
N LEU A 170 5.65 0.51 -8.60
CA LEU A 170 6.37 -0.67 -8.09
C LEU A 170 5.66 -1.98 -8.43
N ASP A 171 4.33 -2.00 -8.53
CA ASP A 171 3.54 -3.20 -8.91
C ASP A 171 3.03 -3.17 -10.35
N GLY A 172 2.96 -1.98 -10.95
CA GLY A 172 2.58 -1.79 -12.34
C GLY A 172 3.80 -1.67 -13.25
N LEU A 173 4.34 -0.45 -13.35
CA LEU A 173 5.34 -0.09 -14.36
C LEU A 173 6.63 -0.92 -14.29
N VAL A 174 7.21 -1.07 -13.10
CA VAL A 174 8.49 -1.79 -12.95
C VAL A 174 8.35 -3.28 -13.33
N PRO A 175 7.40 -4.05 -12.79
CA PRO A 175 7.31 -5.50 -13.07
C PRO A 175 6.60 -5.84 -14.39
N LEU A 176 5.55 -5.09 -14.78
CA LEU A 176 4.70 -5.42 -15.93
C LEU A 176 4.93 -4.51 -17.15
N GLY A 177 5.83 -3.54 -17.03
CA GLY A 177 6.25 -2.66 -18.11
C GLY A 177 5.25 -1.54 -18.44
N PRO A 178 5.46 -0.81 -19.56
CA PRO A 178 4.71 0.41 -19.87
C PRO A 178 3.23 0.15 -20.21
N ASN A 179 2.87 -1.09 -20.55
CA ASN A 179 1.50 -1.49 -20.88
C ASN A 179 0.81 -2.25 -19.73
N PHE A 180 1.29 -2.10 -18.49
CA PHE A 180 0.84 -2.89 -17.34
C PHE A 180 -0.68 -2.89 -17.14
N ILE A 181 -1.38 -1.77 -17.42
CA ILE A 181 -2.84 -1.69 -17.27
C ILE A 181 -3.53 -2.71 -18.17
N LYS A 182 -3.09 -2.80 -19.44
CA LYS A 182 -3.62 -3.78 -20.38
C LYS A 182 -3.23 -5.20 -19.99
N ALA A 183 -1.94 -5.42 -19.67
CA ALA A 183 -1.44 -6.73 -19.30
C ALA A 183 -2.16 -7.29 -18.06
N ALA A 184 -2.30 -6.48 -17.01
CA ALA A 184 -3.03 -6.84 -15.80
C ALA A 184 -4.53 -7.00 -16.08
N GLY A 185 -5.14 -6.13 -16.88
CA GLY A 185 -6.55 -6.24 -17.27
C GLY A 185 -6.85 -7.56 -18.01
N ASP A 186 -5.98 -7.99 -18.92
CA ASP A 186 -6.14 -9.25 -19.66
C ASP A 186 -6.02 -10.48 -18.72
N TRP A 187 -5.04 -10.47 -17.81
CA TRP A 187 -4.84 -11.55 -16.83
C TRP A 187 -5.95 -11.62 -15.77
N ILE A 188 -6.36 -10.48 -15.22
CA ILE A 188 -7.43 -10.39 -14.22
C ILE A 188 -8.78 -10.72 -14.88
N GLY A 189 -9.05 -10.21 -16.07
CA GLY A 189 -10.29 -10.46 -16.81
C GLY A 189 -10.48 -11.92 -17.23
N SER A 190 -9.38 -12.68 -17.33
CA SER A 190 -9.41 -14.13 -17.59
C SER A 190 -9.24 -14.98 -16.33
N ALA A 191 -9.11 -14.35 -15.15
CA ALA A 191 -8.93 -15.07 -13.90
C ALA A 191 -10.19 -15.84 -13.51
N THR A 192 -10.00 -17.07 -13.07
CA THR A 192 -11.00 -17.88 -12.40
C THR A 192 -10.81 -17.81 -10.89
N GLN A 193 -11.85 -18.18 -10.12
CA GLN A 193 -11.75 -18.37 -8.67
C GLN A 193 -10.53 -19.23 -8.29
N SER A 194 -10.32 -20.36 -8.98
CA SER A 194 -9.18 -21.24 -8.71
C SER A 194 -7.82 -20.58 -8.97
N SER A 195 -7.73 -19.75 -10.01
CA SER A 195 -6.49 -19.02 -10.32
C SER A 195 -6.20 -17.90 -9.31
N LEU A 196 -7.24 -17.29 -8.74
CA LEU A 196 -7.09 -16.31 -7.67
C LEU A 196 -6.71 -16.97 -6.35
N GLU A 197 -7.17 -18.20 -6.09
CA GLU A 197 -6.78 -18.98 -4.90
C GLU A 197 -5.30 -19.40 -4.88
N GLU A 198 -4.60 -19.33 -6.02
CA GLU A 198 -3.13 -19.44 -6.06
C GLU A 198 -2.47 -18.28 -5.30
N ASN A 199 -3.10 -17.10 -5.31
CA ASN A 199 -2.64 -15.90 -4.63
C ASN A 199 -2.97 -15.92 -3.13
N GLU A 200 -1.96 -15.73 -2.28
CA GLU A 200 -2.13 -15.79 -0.83
C GLU A 200 -2.99 -14.65 -0.28
N ALA A 201 -2.80 -13.43 -0.78
CA ALA A 201 -3.60 -12.29 -0.35
C ALA A 201 -5.09 -12.52 -0.64
N PHE A 202 -5.41 -13.02 -1.83
CA PHE A 202 -6.79 -13.42 -2.16
C PHE A 202 -7.32 -14.47 -1.20
N ARG A 203 -6.57 -15.56 -0.94
CA ARG A 203 -7.03 -16.62 -0.01
C ARG A 203 -7.36 -16.06 1.38
N ASN A 204 -6.59 -15.08 1.85
CA ASN A 204 -6.78 -14.48 3.17
C ASN A 204 -7.99 -13.54 3.20
N ILE A 205 -8.19 -12.70 2.18
CA ILE A 205 -9.22 -11.66 2.20
C ILE A 205 -10.52 -12.05 1.49
N GLN A 206 -10.57 -13.17 0.76
CA GLN A 206 -11.71 -13.52 -0.11
C GLN A 206 -13.07 -13.53 0.59
N LYS A 207 -13.14 -13.66 1.92
CA LYS A 207 -14.40 -13.61 2.68
C LYS A 207 -14.95 -12.18 2.82
N MET A 208 -14.09 -11.17 2.65
CA MET A 208 -14.44 -9.76 2.67
C MET A 208 -14.75 -9.21 1.28
N ILE A 209 -14.36 -9.92 0.22
CA ILE A 209 -14.69 -9.57 -1.16
C ILE A 209 -16.20 -9.77 -1.37
N PRO A 210 -16.96 -8.73 -1.76
CA PRO A 210 -18.39 -8.82 -2.00
C PRO A 210 -18.77 -9.73 -3.16
N GLY A 211 -20.04 -10.17 -3.14
CA GLY A 211 -20.63 -10.95 -4.22
C GLY A 211 -20.28 -12.44 -4.17
N SER A 212 -21.06 -13.23 -4.91
CA SER A 212 -20.80 -14.67 -5.07
C SER A 212 -19.68 -14.96 -6.07
N ASP A 213 -19.51 -14.07 -7.06
CA ASP A 213 -18.45 -14.15 -8.06
C ASP A 213 -17.33 -13.15 -7.73
N LYS A 214 -16.37 -13.62 -6.94
CA LYS A 214 -15.24 -12.80 -6.47
C LYS A 214 -14.28 -12.45 -7.60
N ALA A 215 -14.14 -13.33 -8.60
CA ALA A 215 -13.29 -13.05 -9.75
C ALA A 215 -13.87 -11.89 -10.58
N ALA A 216 -15.19 -11.90 -10.80
CA ALA A 216 -15.87 -10.78 -11.43
C ALA A 216 -15.70 -9.48 -10.63
N PHE A 217 -15.80 -9.53 -9.30
CA PHE A 217 -15.58 -8.34 -8.46
C PHE A 217 -14.15 -7.78 -8.59
N VAL A 218 -13.13 -8.64 -8.52
CA VAL A 218 -11.72 -8.24 -8.69
C VAL A 218 -11.52 -7.56 -10.04
N GLY A 219 -12.06 -8.14 -11.12
CA GLY A 219 -12.02 -7.55 -12.46
C GLY A 219 -12.73 -6.20 -12.56
N GLN A 220 -13.91 -6.07 -11.94
CA GLN A 220 -14.64 -4.80 -11.92
C GLN A 220 -13.88 -3.71 -11.15
N ALA A 221 -13.35 -4.04 -9.97
CA ALA A 221 -12.56 -3.11 -9.17
C ALA A 221 -11.33 -2.62 -9.94
N PHE A 222 -10.54 -3.52 -10.53
CA PHE A 222 -9.36 -3.14 -11.32
C PHE A 222 -9.72 -2.29 -12.55
N ASN A 223 -10.74 -2.70 -13.31
CA ASN A 223 -11.17 -1.95 -14.49
C ASN A 223 -11.67 -0.54 -14.14
N SER A 224 -12.31 -0.38 -12.98
CA SER A 224 -12.83 0.92 -12.54
C SER A 224 -11.73 1.98 -12.32
N VAL A 225 -10.53 1.55 -11.89
CA VAL A 225 -9.40 2.45 -11.62
C VAL A 225 -8.42 2.55 -12.79
N SER A 226 -8.62 1.78 -13.87
CA SER A 226 -7.69 1.72 -15.00
C SER A 226 -7.52 3.08 -15.71
N SER A 227 -8.61 3.84 -15.86
CA SER A 227 -8.53 5.20 -16.42
C SER A 227 -7.69 6.12 -15.53
N TRP A 228 -7.96 6.10 -14.22
CA TRP A 228 -7.21 6.89 -13.25
C TRP A 228 -5.72 6.56 -13.28
N MET A 229 -5.34 5.27 -13.32
CA MET A 229 -3.94 4.87 -13.44
C MET A 229 -3.31 5.35 -14.75
N GLY A 230 -4.05 5.29 -15.86
CA GLY A 230 -3.59 5.76 -17.17
C GLY A 230 -3.33 7.26 -17.18
N ASP A 231 -4.27 8.05 -16.67
CA ASP A 231 -4.15 9.50 -16.54
C ASP A 231 -2.99 9.86 -15.59
N PHE A 232 -2.88 9.16 -14.45
CA PHE A 232 -1.79 9.35 -13.49
C PHE A 232 -0.40 9.14 -14.11
N VAL A 233 -0.24 8.09 -14.93
CA VAL A 233 0.99 7.78 -15.66
C VAL A 233 1.28 8.85 -16.72
N SER A 234 0.26 9.22 -17.51
CA SER A 234 0.37 10.21 -18.59
C SER A 234 0.75 11.59 -18.05
N ASP A 235 0.01 12.09 -17.05
CA ASP A 235 0.18 13.42 -16.48
C ASP A 235 1.56 13.64 -15.85
N ARG A 236 2.19 12.56 -15.40
CA ARG A 236 3.50 12.56 -14.74
C ARG A 236 4.64 12.09 -15.63
N GLY A 237 4.35 11.76 -16.89
CA GLY A 237 5.34 11.26 -17.84
C GLY A 237 6.06 10.00 -17.35
N LEU A 238 5.36 9.11 -16.65
CA LEU A 238 5.97 7.94 -16.04
C LEU A 238 6.26 6.86 -17.08
N SER A 239 7.42 6.24 -16.94
CA SER A 239 7.78 5.00 -17.63
C SER A 239 8.57 4.10 -16.68
N PRO A 240 8.74 2.81 -16.98
CA PRO A 240 9.58 1.94 -16.17
C PRO A 240 11.00 2.51 -16.02
N GLN A 241 11.57 3.08 -17.09
CA GLN A 241 12.91 3.66 -17.08
C GLN A 241 13.00 4.89 -16.18
N VAL A 242 11.98 5.77 -16.22
CA VAL A 242 11.94 6.96 -15.37
C VAL A 242 11.87 6.57 -13.90
N VAL A 243 11.03 5.60 -13.55
CA VAL A 243 10.94 5.10 -12.17
C VAL A 243 12.26 4.48 -11.72
N LEU A 244 12.83 3.59 -12.54
CA LEU A 244 14.09 2.91 -12.22
C LEU A 244 15.26 3.88 -12.05
N GLN A 245 15.35 4.93 -12.88
CA GLN A 245 16.41 5.94 -12.76
C GLN A 245 16.38 6.66 -11.40
N HIS A 246 15.19 6.91 -10.85
CA HIS A 246 15.05 7.53 -9.53
C HIS A 246 15.32 6.52 -8.39
N LEU A 247 15.13 5.23 -8.63
CA LEU A 247 15.48 4.16 -7.69
C LEU A 247 16.98 3.79 -7.73
N GLN A 248 17.67 3.99 -8.86
CA GLN A 248 19.09 3.70 -9.06
C GLN A 248 20.02 4.45 -8.10
N GLY A 249 19.59 5.59 -7.54
CA GLY A 249 20.34 6.29 -6.48
C GLY A 249 20.51 5.47 -5.20
N PHE A 250 19.80 4.35 -5.07
CA PHE A 250 19.70 3.55 -3.85
C PHE A 250 19.97 2.05 -4.06
N VAL A 251 19.97 1.60 -5.31
CA VAL A 251 20.20 0.20 -5.71
C VAL A 251 21.13 0.23 -6.93
N ASP A 252 22.30 -0.39 -6.85
CA ASP A 252 23.18 -0.59 -8.01
C ASP A 252 22.50 -1.56 -9.00
N ILE A 253 21.66 -1.01 -9.87
CA ILE A 253 20.88 -1.77 -10.85
C ILE A 253 21.70 -1.83 -12.14
N ALA A 254 22.23 -3.02 -12.45
CA ALA A 254 22.72 -3.30 -13.80
C ALA A 254 21.55 -3.49 -14.77
N ASP A 255 21.68 -2.98 -16.01
CA ASP A 255 20.63 -3.02 -17.04
C ASP A 255 20.12 -4.44 -17.35
N ASP A 256 20.92 -5.48 -17.10
CA ASP A 256 20.56 -6.88 -17.34
C ASP A 256 19.79 -7.55 -16.18
N LYS A 257 19.43 -6.78 -15.14
CA LYS A 257 18.77 -7.28 -13.91
C LYS A 257 17.45 -6.60 -13.59
N LEU A 258 16.86 -5.86 -14.52
CA LEU A 258 15.62 -5.11 -14.30
C LEU A 258 14.46 -5.99 -13.79
N ASP A 259 14.30 -7.20 -14.33
CA ASP A 259 13.24 -8.14 -13.90
C ASP A 259 13.36 -8.57 -12.43
N TYR A 260 14.55 -8.43 -11.85
CA TYR A 260 14.80 -8.75 -10.44
C TYR A 260 14.60 -7.55 -9.51
N VAL A 261 14.56 -6.32 -10.06
CA VAL A 261 14.36 -5.10 -9.27
C VAL A 261 12.96 -5.10 -8.65
N GLY A 262 11.92 -5.45 -9.42
CA GLY A 262 10.56 -5.56 -8.89
C GLY A 262 10.49 -6.57 -7.74
N ALA A 263 11.06 -7.76 -7.91
CA ALA A 263 11.08 -8.78 -6.86
C ALA A 263 11.91 -8.38 -5.62
N PHE A 264 12.98 -7.60 -5.79
CA PHE A 264 13.73 -7.02 -4.67
C PHE A 264 12.90 -5.98 -3.93
N LEU A 265 12.22 -5.07 -4.64
CA LEU A 265 11.36 -4.06 -4.05
C LEU A 265 10.21 -4.69 -3.27
N ASP A 266 9.52 -5.69 -3.85
CA ASP A 266 8.46 -6.46 -3.20
C ASP A 266 8.91 -7.08 -1.87
N MET A 267 10.12 -7.65 -1.82
CA MET A 267 10.61 -8.34 -0.62
C MET A 267 11.28 -7.41 0.39
N SER A 268 11.81 -6.27 -0.06
CA SER A 268 12.58 -5.34 0.78
C SER A 268 11.76 -4.17 1.32
N THR A 269 10.58 -3.93 0.75
CA THR A 269 9.70 -2.83 1.14
C THR A 269 8.41 -3.35 1.77
N ASN A 270 7.81 -2.51 2.59
CA ASN A 270 6.49 -2.68 3.17
C ASN A 270 5.76 -1.33 3.08
N TYR A 271 5.75 -0.74 1.89
CA TYR A 271 5.22 0.60 1.69
C TYR A 271 3.69 0.62 1.83
N TYR A 272 3.04 -0.50 1.46
CA TYR A 272 1.59 -0.60 1.41
C TYR A 272 1.01 -0.60 2.84
N TYR A 273 1.55 -1.39 3.75
CA TYR A 273 1.12 -1.34 5.15
C TYR A 273 1.66 -0.11 5.89
N HIS A 274 2.89 0.36 5.60
CA HIS A 274 3.40 1.59 6.20
C HIS A 274 2.47 2.78 5.97
N THR A 275 2.18 3.07 4.71
CA THR A 275 1.27 4.17 4.35
C THR A 275 -0.18 3.87 4.75
N GLY A 276 -0.60 2.61 4.77
CA GLY A 276 -1.93 2.20 5.21
C GLY A 276 -2.19 2.49 6.70
N VAL A 277 -1.21 2.22 7.57
CA VAL A 277 -1.28 2.59 8.99
C VAL A 277 -1.34 4.10 9.15
N GLN A 278 -0.55 4.86 8.40
CA GLN A 278 -0.62 6.32 8.40
C GLN A 278 -2.02 6.82 8.00
N THR A 279 -2.64 6.22 6.97
CA THR A 279 -4.00 6.59 6.52
C THR A 279 -5.02 6.37 7.63
N VAL A 280 -5.00 5.19 8.26
CA VAL A 280 -5.93 4.85 9.33
C VAL A 280 -5.74 5.79 10.53
N ALA A 281 -4.50 6.07 10.91
CA ALA A 281 -4.19 6.97 12.02
C ALA A 281 -4.71 8.38 11.77
N LYS A 282 -4.46 8.94 10.58
CA LYS A 282 -4.94 10.28 10.20
C LYS A 282 -6.47 10.36 10.27
N ARG A 283 -7.16 9.37 9.70
CA ARG A 283 -8.63 9.33 9.70
C ARG A 283 -9.24 9.17 11.09
N LEU A 284 -8.62 8.36 11.94
CA LEU A 284 -9.00 8.23 13.35
C LEU A 284 -8.83 9.54 14.11
N ILE A 285 -7.71 10.23 13.89
CA ILE A 285 -7.42 11.51 14.54
C ILE A 285 -8.38 12.60 14.07
N ASP A 286 -8.60 12.72 12.76
CA ASP A 286 -9.55 13.67 12.18
C ASP A 286 -10.95 13.49 12.78
N ARG A 287 -11.42 12.24 12.86
CA ARG A 287 -12.72 11.92 13.43
C ARG A 287 -12.76 12.15 14.95
N ALA A 288 -11.74 11.69 15.67
CA ALA A 288 -11.66 11.88 17.11
C ALA A 288 -11.67 13.37 17.48
N TYR A 289 -10.96 14.20 16.72
CA TYR A 289 -10.94 15.65 16.90
C TYR A 289 -12.29 16.32 16.59
N ALA A 290 -13.04 15.80 15.61
CA ALA A 290 -14.37 16.31 15.28
C ALA A 290 -15.47 15.91 16.30
N GLU A 291 -15.24 14.85 17.08
CA GLU A 291 -16.21 14.32 18.05
C GLU A 291 -16.05 14.88 19.48
N ILE A 292 -14.95 15.57 19.76
CA ILE A 292 -14.67 16.23 21.06
C ILE A 292 -14.99 17.73 21.00
#